data_AF-A0AB38KH62-F1
#
_entry.id   AF-A0AB38KH62-F1
#
_cell.length_a   1.000
_cell.length_b   1.000
_cell.length_c   1.000
_cell.angle_alpha   90.00
_cell.angle_beta   90.00
_cell.angle_gamma   90.00
#
_symmetry.space_group_name_H-M   'P 1'
#
loop_
_entity.id
_entity.type
_entity.pdbx_description
1 polymer ?
#
loop_
_entity_poly.entity_id
_entity_poly.type
_entity_poly.pdbx_seq_one_letter_code
_entity_poly.pdbx_strand_id
1 'polypeptide(L)'
;GPMSKDSYGRSIPKNAHSTINLDYHSSSLETICNKGLELFDLIVNADFLIRKISLTLNNVVKNDTIKKIKEPSLFADIEQKENKNFIKEEKLQKARLAIVHKYGKKSIFKASSLENGLKINSQIGGHNA
;
A
#
# COMPACT_ATOMS: atom_id res chain seq x y z
N GLY A 1 9.04 -20.09 -15.56
CA GLY A 1 9.00 -20.09 -14.09
C GLY A 1 8.35 -21.37 -13.57
N PRO A 2 8.45 -21.69 -12.27
CA PRO A 2 7.83 -22.89 -11.71
C PRO A 2 6.29 -22.83 -11.86
N MET A 3 5.71 -23.87 -12.45
CA MET A 3 4.26 -24.05 -12.58
C MET A 3 3.75 -24.96 -11.46
N SER A 4 2.62 -24.60 -10.86
CA SER A 4 1.88 -25.43 -9.90
C SER A 4 0.58 -25.93 -10.52
N LYS A 5 -0.07 -26.93 -9.92
CA LYS A 5 -1.39 -27.41 -10.34
C LYS A 5 -2.43 -26.98 -9.32
N ASP A 6 -3.55 -26.45 -9.81
CA ASP A 6 -4.72 -26.15 -8.98
C ASP A 6 -5.44 -27.43 -8.52
N SER A 7 -6.39 -27.31 -7.59
CA SER A 7 -7.29 -28.40 -7.17
C SER A 7 -8.08 -29.04 -8.32
N TYR A 8 -8.25 -28.32 -9.43
CA TYR A 8 -8.89 -28.82 -10.67
C TYR A 8 -7.89 -29.38 -11.70
N GLY A 9 -6.60 -29.51 -11.34
CA GLY A 9 -5.55 -30.05 -12.21
C GLY A 9 -5.02 -29.10 -13.29
N ARG A 10 -5.50 -27.85 -13.34
CA ARG A 10 -5.03 -26.81 -14.27
C ARG A 10 -3.64 -26.30 -13.87
N SER A 11 -2.78 -26.06 -14.85
CA SER A 11 -1.46 -25.46 -14.62
C SER A 11 -1.58 -23.95 -14.35
N ILE A 12 -1.12 -23.50 -13.19
CA ILE A 12 -1.14 -22.10 -12.76
C ILE A 12 0.30 -21.68 -12.40
N PRO A 13 0.73 -20.46 -12.73
CA PRO A 13 2.00 -19.94 -12.25
C PRO A 13 2.07 -20.01 -10.71
N LYS A 14 3.21 -20.43 -10.16
CA LYS A 14 3.42 -20.41 -8.71
C LYS A 14 3.29 -18.98 -8.18
N ASN A 15 2.60 -18.80 -7.05
CA ASN A 15 2.44 -17.50 -6.40
C ASN A 15 3.81 -16.92 -6.02
N ALA A 16 4.00 -15.63 -6.30
CA ALA A 16 5.14 -14.88 -5.80
C ALA A 16 4.86 -14.42 -4.35
N HIS A 17 5.81 -14.69 -3.45
CA HIS A 17 5.76 -14.26 -2.07
C HIS A 17 7.17 -13.94 -1.60
N SER A 18 7.35 -12.76 -1.01
CA SER A 18 8.62 -12.32 -0.44
C SER A 18 8.35 -11.22 0.58
N THR A 19 9.39 -10.87 1.34
CA THR A 19 9.38 -9.86 2.39
C THR A 19 10.60 -8.97 2.26
N ILE A 20 10.43 -7.66 2.46
CA ILE A 20 11.52 -6.68 2.49
C ILE A 20 11.48 -5.90 3.81
N ASN A 21 12.66 -5.62 4.37
CA ASN A 21 12.79 -4.79 5.56
C ASN A 21 12.92 -3.32 5.18
N LEU A 22 12.38 -2.45 6.03
CA LEU A 22 12.63 -1.01 5.97
C LEU A 22 13.88 -0.69 6.80
N ASP A 23 14.65 0.30 6.38
CA ASP A 23 15.88 0.72 7.07
C ASP A 23 15.59 1.28 8.48
N TYR A 24 14.40 1.87 8.64
CA TYR A 24 13.89 2.40 9.90
C TYR A 24 12.37 2.28 9.94
N HIS A 25 11.80 2.38 11.15
CA HIS A 25 10.36 2.42 11.32
C HIS A 25 9.81 3.71 10.70
N SER A 26 9.02 3.56 9.64
CA SER A 26 8.43 4.68 8.90
C SER A 26 6.94 4.47 8.73
N SER A 27 6.18 5.55 8.87
CA SER A 27 4.76 5.63 8.53
C SER A 27 4.51 6.39 7.22
N SER A 28 5.57 6.81 6.53
CA SER A 28 5.48 7.46 5.22
C SER A 28 4.98 6.47 4.18
N LEU A 29 3.87 6.80 3.52
CA LEU A 29 3.30 6.02 2.44
C LEU A 29 4.27 5.96 1.27
N GLU A 30 5.00 7.04 1.00
CA GLU A 30 6.00 7.09 -0.08
C GLU A 30 7.11 6.07 0.15
N THR A 31 7.68 6.04 1.35
CA THR A 31 8.73 5.06 1.70
C THR A 31 8.23 3.63 1.59
N ILE A 32 7.02 3.35 2.12
CA ILE A 32 6.43 2.00 2.09
C ILE A 32 6.12 1.58 0.65
N CYS A 33 5.57 2.49 -0.16
CA CYS A 33 5.25 2.23 -1.56
C CYS A 33 6.50 1.96 -2.38
N ASN A 34 7.54 2.79 -2.24
CA ASN A 34 8.80 2.64 -2.97
C ASN A 34 9.46 1.28 -2.66
N LYS A 35 9.51 0.89 -1.39
CA LYS A 35 10.03 -0.43 -0.99
C LYS A 35 9.15 -1.59 -1.46
N GLY A 36 7.83 -1.40 -1.47
CA GLY A 36 6.89 -2.38 -2.02
C GLY A 36 7.04 -2.57 -3.54
N LEU A 37 7.29 -1.48 -4.27
CA LEU A 37 7.56 -1.51 -5.72
C LEU A 37 8.90 -2.18 -6.03
N GLU A 38 9.95 -1.84 -5.26
CA GLU A 38 11.26 -2.52 -5.36
C GLU A 38 11.10 -4.04 -5.18
N LEU A 39 10.36 -4.47 -4.16
CA LEU A 39 10.09 -5.88 -3.94
C LEU A 39 9.27 -6.50 -5.08
N PHE A 40 8.30 -5.77 -5.60
CA PHE A 40 7.45 -6.23 -6.70
C PHE A 40 8.28 -6.48 -7.97
N ASP A 41 9.14 -5.54 -8.35
CA ASP A 41 9.98 -5.64 -9.55
C ASP A 41 10.96 -6.82 -9.46
N LEU A 42 11.41 -7.16 -8.24
CA LEU A 42 12.32 -8.28 -8.02
C LEU A 42 11.65 -9.67 -8.12
N ILE A 43 10.37 -9.79 -7.74
CA ILE A 43 9.71 -11.10 -7.59
C ILE A 43 8.69 -11.40 -8.69
N VAL A 44 8.16 -10.38 -9.35
CA VAL A 44 7.07 -10.55 -10.32
C VAL A 44 7.64 -10.87 -11.70
N ASN A 45 7.05 -11.90 -12.33
CA ASN A 45 7.31 -12.18 -13.73
C ASN A 45 6.38 -11.33 -14.60
N ALA A 46 6.98 -10.51 -15.47
CA ALA A 46 6.26 -9.63 -16.40
C ALA A 46 5.35 -10.37 -17.39
N ASP A 47 5.60 -11.66 -17.66
CA ASP A 47 4.77 -12.46 -18.57
C ASP A 47 3.42 -12.89 -17.95
N PHE A 48 3.22 -12.70 -16.64
CA PHE A 48 2.03 -13.18 -15.93
C PHE A 48 1.09 -12.05 -15.51
N LEU A 49 -0.21 -12.32 -15.65
CA LEU A 49 -1.27 -11.41 -15.18
C LEU A 49 -1.43 -11.48 -13.65
N ILE A 50 -1.60 -10.33 -13.04
CA ILE A 50 -1.79 -10.20 -11.59
C ILE A 50 -3.28 -10.18 -11.26
N ARG A 51 -3.72 -11.15 -10.47
CA ARG A 51 -5.13 -11.24 -10.02
C ARG A 51 -5.35 -10.71 -8.60
N LYS A 52 -4.33 -10.81 -7.74
CA LYS A 52 -4.42 -10.45 -6.32
C LYS A 52 -3.07 -9.98 -5.81
N ILE A 53 -3.07 -8.89 -5.06
CA ILE A 53 -1.90 -8.39 -4.32
C ILE A 53 -2.28 -8.36 -2.84
N SER A 54 -1.43 -8.96 -2.00
CA SER A 54 -1.57 -8.94 -0.55
C SER A 54 -0.36 -8.23 0.06
N LEU A 55 -0.60 -7.15 0.79
CA LEU A 55 0.44 -6.40 1.51
C LEU A 55 0.23 -6.57 3.01
N THR A 56 1.29 -6.95 3.72
CA THR A 56 1.29 -7.12 5.18
C THR A 56 2.43 -6.31 5.79
N LEU A 57 2.14 -5.52 6.82
CA LEU A 57 3.14 -4.77 7.57
C LEU A 57 3.46 -5.53 8.86
N ASN A 58 4.73 -5.86 9.06
CA ASN A 58 5.21 -6.58 10.25
C ASN A 58 5.85 -5.58 11.23
N ASN A 59 5.97 -5.98 12.52
CA ASN A 59 6.60 -5.19 13.59
C ASN A 59 6.03 -3.77 13.74
N VAL A 60 4.69 -3.65 13.68
CA VAL A 60 4.01 -2.36 13.84
C VAL A 60 4.12 -1.88 15.27
N VAL A 61 4.63 -0.65 15.44
CA VAL A 61 4.80 0.01 16.73
C VAL A 61 4.00 1.32 16.78
N LYS A 62 3.64 1.78 17.98
CA LYS A 62 2.94 3.06 18.16
C LYS A 62 3.93 4.21 17.94
N ASN A 63 3.49 5.25 17.24
CA ASN A 63 4.34 6.42 16.92
C ASN A 63 5.02 7.03 18.16
N ASP A 64 4.36 7.01 19.31
CA ASP A 64 4.85 7.62 20.56
C ASP A 64 6.00 6.83 21.21
N THR A 65 6.25 5.59 20.77
CA THR A 65 7.25 4.70 21.39
C THR A 65 8.63 4.80 20.77
N ILE A 66 8.74 5.32 19.54
CA ILE A 66 10.02 5.43 18.84
C ILE A 66 10.61 6.81 19.13
N LYS A 67 11.77 6.84 19.82
CA LYS A 67 12.61 8.04 19.83
C LYS A 67 13.12 8.25 18.40
N LYS A 68 12.63 9.28 17.71
CA LYS A 68 13.21 9.71 16.44
C LYS A 68 14.68 10.02 16.71
N ILE A 69 15.58 9.19 16.18
CA ILE A 69 17.02 9.49 16.18
C ILE A 69 17.16 10.68 15.23
N LYS A 70 17.07 11.88 15.79
CA LYS A 70 17.28 13.11 15.04
C LYS A 70 18.78 13.38 15.11
N GLU A 71 19.51 12.93 14.11
CA GLU A 71 20.85 13.46 13.89
C GLU A 71 20.70 14.97 13.67
N PRO A 72 21.48 15.84 14.33
CA PRO A 72 21.43 17.27 14.11
C PRO A 72 21.95 17.58 12.70
N SER A 73 21.02 17.79 11.77
CA SER A 73 21.33 18.15 10.39
C SER A 73 21.77 19.61 10.29
N LEU A 74 22.92 19.81 9.62
CA LEU A 74 23.46 21.13 9.27
C LEU A 74 22.65 21.85 8.17
N PHE A 75 21.67 21.16 7.54
CA PHE A 75 20.88 21.66 6.41
C PHE A 75 19.38 21.76 6.73
N ALA A 76 19.05 22.34 7.88
CA ALA A 76 17.69 22.46 8.42
C ALA A 76 16.64 23.06 7.44
N ASP A 77 17.05 23.85 6.45
CA ASP A 77 16.13 24.48 5.49
C ASP A 77 15.49 23.48 4.50
N ILE A 78 16.18 22.38 4.18
CA ILE A 78 15.63 21.29 3.35
C ILE A 78 14.61 20.48 4.17
N GLU A 79 14.93 20.20 5.44
CA GLU A 79 14.05 19.48 6.36
C GLU A 79 12.70 20.19 6.57
N GLN A 80 12.64 21.52 6.51
CA GLN A 80 11.38 22.25 6.69
C GLN A 80 10.35 21.93 5.58
N LYS A 81 10.79 21.72 4.34
CA LYS A 81 9.88 21.35 3.23
C LYS A 81 9.41 19.91 3.38
N GLU A 82 10.32 19.00 3.71
CA GLU A 82 10.00 17.59 3.92
C GLU A 82 9.05 17.41 5.12
N ASN A 83 9.28 18.12 6.22
CA ASN A 83 8.38 18.13 7.37
C ASN A 83 6.97 18.64 7.03
N LYS A 84 6.85 19.67 6.16
CA LYS A 84 5.54 20.14 5.70
C LYS A 84 4.80 19.08 4.90
N ASN A 85 5.50 18.34 4.05
CA ASN A 85 4.90 17.24 3.28
C ASN A 85 4.46 16.10 4.20
N PHE A 86 5.31 15.72 5.15
CA PHE A 86 4.98 14.68 6.13
C PHE A 86 3.74 15.04 6.97
N ILE A 87 3.63 16.29 7.45
CA ILE A 87 2.46 16.75 8.22
C ILE A 87 1.19 16.73 7.36
N LYS A 88 1.28 17.15 6.10
CA LYS A 88 0.14 17.10 5.17
C LYS A 88 -0.31 15.66 4.96
N GLU A 89 0.64 14.76 4.72
CA GLU A 89 0.38 13.35 4.53
C GLU A 89 -0.28 12.72 5.76
N GLU A 90 0.25 12.97 6.96
CA GLU A 90 -0.32 12.47 8.21
C GLU A 90 -1.77 12.95 8.41
N LYS A 91 -2.05 14.23 8.12
CA LYS A 91 -3.43 14.78 8.17
C LYS A 91 -4.36 14.07 7.19
N LEU A 92 -3.91 13.84 5.96
CA LEU A 92 -4.68 13.12 4.94
C LEU A 92 -4.94 11.67 5.37
N GLN A 93 -3.94 10.98 5.90
CA GLN A 93 -4.08 9.61 6.40
C GLN A 93 -5.10 9.54 7.56
N LYS A 94 -5.04 10.47 8.52
CA LYS A 94 -6.01 10.55 9.63
C LYS A 94 -7.43 10.82 9.13
N ALA A 95 -7.60 11.75 8.19
CA ALA A 95 -8.91 12.04 7.58
C ALA A 95 -9.48 10.80 6.86
N ARG A 96 -8.63 10.08 6.12
CA ARG A 96 -8.99 8.83 5.44
C ARG A 96 -9.45 7.76 6.43
N LEU A 97 -8.76 7.60 7.56
CA LEU A 97 -9.16 6.68 8.62
C LEU A 97 -10.49 7.07 9.26
N ALA A 98 -10.74 8.36 9.50
CA ALA A 98 -12.00 8.84 10.06
C ALA A 98 -13.19 8.52 9.13
N ILE A 99 -13.03 8.69 7.82
CA ILE A 99 -14.04 8.33 6.81
C ILE A 99 -14.33 6.83 6.86
N VAL A 100 -13.29 5.99 6.87
CA VAL A 100 -13.44 4.53 6.94
C VAL A 100 -14.14 4.09 8.23
N HIS A 101 -13.79 4.71 9.36
CA HIS A 101 -14.42 4.42 10.64
C HIS A 101 -15.92 4.77 10.62
N LYS A 102 -16.28 5.90 10.03
CA LYS A 102 -17.67 6.38 9.99
C LYS A 102 -18.54 5.66 8.95
N TYR A 103 -18.00 5.35 7.78
CA TYR A 103 -18.76 4.87 6.61
C TYR A 103 -18.38 3.46 6.14
N GLY A 104 -17.47 2.79 6.84
CA GLY A 104 -17.02 1.43 6.53
C GLY A 104 -15.88 1.36 5.49
N LYS A 105 -15.31 0.16 5.33
CA LYS A 105 -14.07 -0.08 4.56
C LYS A 105 -14.14 0.26 3.07
N LYS A 106 -15.34 0.18 2.46
CA LYS A 106 -15.55 0.45 1.02
C LYS A 106 -15.86 1.93 0.71
N SER A 107 -15.92 2.79 1.72
CA SER A 107 -16.35 4.20 1.60
C SER A 107 -15.45 5.04 0.69
N ILE A 108 -14.14 4.95 0.86
CA ILE A 108 -13.16 5.70 0.06
C ILE A 108 -13.29 5.34 -1.43
N PHE A 109 -13.41 4.04 -1.72
CA PHE A 109 -13.54 3.55 -3.08
C PHE A 109 -14.86 4.00 -3.72
N LYS A 110 -15.96 3.96 -2.96
CA LYS A 110 -17.26 4.47 -3.41
C LYS A 110 -17.22 5.98 -3.68
N ALA A 111 -16.57 6.75 -2.81
CA ALA A 111 -16.44 8.20 -2.98
C ALA A 111 -15.68 8.54 -4.27
N SER A 112 -14.53 7.89 -4.50
CA SER A 112 -13.74 8.11 -5.72
C SER A 112 -14.47 7.66 -6.99
N SER A 113 -15.25 6.58 -6.94
CA SER A 113 -16.08 6.13 -8.07
C SER A 113 -17.18 7.15 -8.42
N LEU A 114 -17.78 7.82 -7.43
CA LEU A 114 -18.79 8.86 -7.65
C LEU A 114 -18.19 10.15 -8.23
N GLU A 115 -16.99 10.52 -7.80
CA GLU A 115 -16.27 11.71 -8.29
C GLU A 115 -15.79 11.52 -9.74
N ASN A 116 -15.17 10.36 -10.04
CA ASN A 116 -14.55 10.10 -11.35
C ASN A 116 -15.49 9.41 -12.35
N GLY A 117 -16.74 9.14 -11.99
CA GLY A 117 -17.72 8.45 -12.85
C GLY A 117 -17.36 7.00 -13.22
N LEU A 118 -16.37 6.40 -12.56
CA LEU A 118 -15.89 5.05 -12.87
C LEU A 118 -16.90 3.99 -12.40
N LYS A 119 -17.58 3.32 -13.33
CA LYS A 119 -18.55 2.23 -13.07
C LYS A 119 -17.85 0.88 -12.81
N ILE A 120 -17.10 0.79 -11.73
CA ILE A 120 -16.20 -0.36 -11.51
C ILE A 120 -16.97 -1.63 -11.08
N ASN A 121 -18.06 -1.48 -10.33
CA ASN A 121 -18.87 -2.63 -9.89
C ASN A 121 -19.45 -3.42 -11.07
N SER A 122 -19.71 -2.77 -12.21
CA SER A 122 -20.23 -3.40 -13.43
C SER A 122 -19.17 -4.20 -14.21
N GLN A 123 -17.88 -4.05 -13.88
CA GLN A 123 -16.77 -4.65 -14.62
C GLN A 123 -16.09 -5.82 -13.87
N ILE A 124 -16.29 -5.93 -12.54
CA ILE A 124 -15.68 -7.00 -11.71
C ILE A 124 -16.76 -7.92 -11.08
N GLY A 125 -18.02 -7.50 -11.07
CA GLY A 125 -19.15 -8.32 -10.61
C GLY A 125 -20.07 -8.67 -11.76
N GLY A 126 -19.86 -9.83 -12.38
CA GLY A 126 -20.93 -10.49 -13.12
C GLY A 126 -22.01 -10.84 -12.11
N HIS A 127 -23.07 -10.02 -12.07
CA HIS A 127 -24.46 -10.24 -11.64
C HIS A 127 -25.06 -8.86 -11.35
N ASN A 128 -25.55 -8.21 -12.42
CA ASN A 128 -26.72 -7.36 -12.28
C ASN A 128 -27.92 -8.31 -12.26
N ALA A 129 -28.43 -8.59 -11.06
CA ALA A 129 -29.78 -9.09 -10.83
C ALA A 129 -30.39 -8.23 -9.73
#